data_AF-A0A3P1CLG6-F1
#
_entry.id   AF-A0A3P1CLG6-F1
#
_cell.length_a   1.000
_cell.length_b   1.000
_cell.length_c   1.000
_cell.angle_alpha   90.00
_cell.angle_beta   90.00
_cell.angle_gamma   90.00
#
_symmetry.space_group_name_H-M   'P 1'
#
loop_
_entity.id
_entity.type
_entity.pdbx_description
1 polymer ?
#
loop_
_entity_poly.entity_id
_entity_poly.type
_entity_poly.pdbx_seq_one_letter_code
_entity_poly.pdbx_strand_id
1 'polypeptide(L)'
;MIQKAIQYPALIKYLKGFSNYTWLHYCDGRKVLVAKSLCFFEKRLPGFFRVHKTALVNPYYIMDFKAPPGHKMAGSISLKDGVTLPVSRRRWGQIIDLLSVALVSSSASFQADKDSGLSALTPPLVESGGKASRNPVVRTIWVVMADEIKGGLLQQYMAENWPQWRLLLFETSTGLQKALLGVDDAEMPAMIVLDGGQTTSMVTLQLIKSSPRFRFIPTILLTSAASHDLAQQGYASGANSVIIHPTDLTRFIQVLEKIFRYWLSMASPPQVVSAGIRAAVA
;
A
#
# COMPACT_ATOMS: atom_id res chain seq x y z
N MET A 1 -8.49 -7.00 20.33
CA MET A 1 -7.58 -6.07 19.61
C MET A 1 -7.77 -4.62 20.02
N ILE A 2 -9.01 -4.08 20.02
CA ILE A 2 -9.28 -2.67 20.38
C ILE A 2 -8.91 -2.33 21.84
N GLN A 3 -9.23 -3.20 22.80
CA GLN A 3 -8.89 -2.98 24.22
C GLN A 3 -7.38 -2.87 24.45
N LYS A 4 -6.56 -3.71 23.78
CA LYS A 4 -5.09 -3.64 23.88
C LYS A 4 -4.54 -2.31 23.34
N ALA A 5 -5.11 -1.81 22.22
CA ALA A 5 -4.72 -0.53 21.64
C ALA A 5 -5.04 0.67 22.56
N ILE A 6 -6.16 0.60 23.29
CA ILE A 6 -6.55 1.63 24.27
C ILE A 6 -5.72 1.52 25.55
N GLN A 7 -5.34 0.30 25.95
CA GLN A 7 -4.57 0.04 27.17
C GLN A 7 -3.11 0.48 27.06
N TYR A 8 -2.49 0.34 25.88
CA TYR A 8 -1.09 0.69 25.65
C TYR A 8 -0.93 1.70 24.50
N PRO A 9 -1.47 2.93 24.64
CA PRO A 9 -1.51 3.91 23.56
C PRO A 9 -0.12 4.44 23.19
N ALA A 10 0.84 4.41 24.11
CA ALA A 10 2.22 4.85 23.88
C ALA A 10 2.97 4.00 22.81
N LEU A 11 2.53 2.76 22.60
CA LEU A 11 3.09 1.87 21.57
C LEU A 11 2.58 2.20 20.17
N ILE A 12 1.55 3.03 20.05
CA ILE A 12 0.98 3.43 18.76
C ILE A 12 1.65 4.73 18.32
N LYS A 13 2.17 4.72 17.10
CA LYS A 13 2.86 5.85 16.47
C LYS A 13 1.89 6.81 15.80
N TYR A 14 1.01 6.26 14.97
CA TYR A 14 -0.03 7.01 14.29
C TYR A 14 -1.17 6.10 13.87
N LEU A 15 -2.32 6.70 13.56
CA LEU A 15 -3.50 6.03 13.05
C LEU A 15 -3.88 6.66 11.72
N LYS A 16 -4.25 5.82 10.74
CA LYS A 16 -4.70 6.26 9.42
C LYS A 16 -6.11 5.74 9.15
N GLY A 17 -7.03 6.66 8.92
CA GLY A 17 -8.45 6.35 8.78
C GLY A 17 -8.88 6.19 7.33
N PHE A 18 -9.76 5.22 7.12
CA PHE A 18 -10.44 4.95 5.88
C PHE A 18 -11.92 4.68 6.19
N SER A 19 -12.75 5.73 6.11
CA SER A 19 -14.17 5.69 6.50
C SER A 19 -14.37 5.18 7.94
N ASN A 20 -15.11 4.09 8.12
CA ASN A 20 -15.40 3.45 9.42
C ASN A 20 -14.28 2.52 9.91
N TYR A 21 -13.13 2.53 9.25
CA TYR A 21 -11.98 1.69 9.57
C TYR A 21 -10.75 2.54 9.85
N THR A 22 -9.87 2.05 10.71
CA THR A 22 -8.64 2.74 11.07
C THR A 22 -7.48 1.75 11.16
N TRP A 23 -6.40 2.05 10.45
CA TRP A 23 -5.11 1.41 10.60
C TRP A 23 -4.39 1.97 11.81
N LEU A 24 -3.97 1.09 12.72
CA LEU A 24 -3.14 1.41 13.88
C LEU A 24 -1.71 0.98 13.55
N HIS A 25 -0.78 1.93 13.57
CA HIS A 25 0.62 1.69 13.30
C HIS A 25 1.40 1.73 14.62
N TYR A 26 2.02 0.62 15.00
CA TYR A 26 2.78 0.49 16.24
C TYR A 26 4.26 0.83 16.02
N CYS A 27 4.95 1.19 17.10
CA CYS A 27 6.38 1.57 17.09
C CYS A 27 7.33 0.42 16.73
N ASP A 28 6.89 -0.83 16.88
CA ASP A 28 7.62 -2.04 16.51
C ASP A 28 7.39 -2.48 15.05
N GLY A 29 6.72 -1.64 14.25
CA GLY A 29 6.39 -1.91 12.87
C GLY A 29 5.12 -2.74 12.66
N ARG A 30 4.49 -3.28 13.72
CA ARG A 30 3.21 -3.98 13.60
C ARG A 30 2.12 -3.01 13.16
N LYS A 31 1.19 -3.50 12.32
CA LYS A 31 0.03 -2.74 11.84
C LYS A 31 -1.24 -3.55 12.03
N VAL A 32 -2.31 -2.90 12.46
CA VAL A 32 -3.62 -3.56 12.68
C VAL A 32 -4.74 -2.70 12.11
N LEU A 33 -5.56 -3.27 11.24
CA LEU A 33 -6.80 -2.63 10.79
C LEU A 33 -7.92 -2.93 11.80
N VAL A 34 -8.68 -1.89 12.16
CA VAL A 34 -9.82 -2.01 13.09
C VAL A 34 -11.06 -1.39 12.46
N ALA A 35 -12.20 -2.08 12.57
CA ALA A 35 -13.53 -1.60 12.18
C ALA A 35 -14.10 -0.52 13.14
N LYS A 36 -13.33 0.53 13.38
CA LYS A 36 -13.73 1.75 14.10
C LYS A 36 -13.16 2.96 13.37
N SER A 37 -13.94 4.04 13.34
CA SER A 37 -13.53 5.30 12.68
C SER A 37 -12.45 6.05 13.48
N LEU A 38 -11.77 6.98 12.83
CA LEU A 38 -10.83 7.86 13.52
C LEU A 38 -11.47 8.66 14.65
N CYS A 39 -12.72 9.11 14.48
CA CYS A 39 -13.46 9.83 15.52
C CYS A 39 -13.65 8.98 16.79
N PHE A 40 -13.81 7.66 16.65
CA PHE A 40 -13.90 6.76 17.79
C PHE A 40 -12.59 6.72 18.58
N PHE A 41 -11.44 6.72 17.90
CA PHE A 41 -10.13 6.73 18.54
C PHE A 41 -9.74 8.09 19.11
N GLU A 42 -10.07 9.19 18.44
CA GLU A 42 -9.84 10.57 18.92
C GLU A 42 -10.44 10.78 20.33
N LYS A 43 -11.63 10.23 20.60
CA LYS A 43 -12.28 10.32 21.93
C LYS A 43 -11.65 9.43 23.01
N ARG A 44 -10.90 8.40 22.64
CA ARG A 44 -10.39 7.35 23.54
C ARG A 44 -8.87 7.35 23.69
N LEU A 45 -8.18 8.14 22.87
CA LEU A 45 -6.74 8.32 22.85
C LEU A 45 -6.44 9.81 23.06
N PRO A 46 -6.60 10.34 24.29
CA PRO A 46 -6.48 11.78 24.56
C PRO A 46 -5.08 12.34 24.27
N GLY A 47 -4.04 11.49 24.30
CA GLY A 47 -2.67 11.87 23.97
C GLY A 47 -2.37 11.91 22.46
N PHE A 48 -3.34 11.63 21.59
CA PHE A 48 -3.14 11.65 20.14
C PHE A 48 -3.75 12.88 19.51
N PHE A 49 -3.03 13.47 18.57
CA PHE A 49 -3.48 14.62 17.81
C PHE A 49 -4.06 14.19 16.48
N ARG A 50 -5.31 14.54 16.23
CA ARG A 50 -5.90 14.36 14.91
C ARG A 50 -5.43 15.49 14.00
N VAL A 51 -4.49 15.19 13.12
CA VAL A 51 -3.85 16.15 12.22
C VAL A 51 -4.58 16.31 10.88
N HIS A 52 -5.36 15.30 10.48
CA HIS A 52 -6.14 15.30 9.23
C HIS A 52 -7.44 14.50 9.36
N LYS A 53 -8.37 14.65 8.40
CA LYS A 53 -9.59 13.83 8.36
C LYS A 53 -9.30 12.33 8.32
N THR A 54 -8.14 11.95 7.76
CA THR A 54 -7.63 10.57 7.63
C THR A 54 -6.42 10.26 8.53
N ALA A 55 -6.00 11.13 9.46
CA ALA A 55 -4.81 10.85 10.29
C ALA A 55 -4.93 11.33 11.75
N LEU A 56 -4.56 10.45 12.68
CA LEU A 56 -4.27 10.70 14.10
C LEU A 56 -2.77 10.43 14.33
N VAL A 57 -2.07 11.23 15.11
CA VAL A 57 -0.63 11.10 15.34
C VAL A 57 -0.32 11.17 16.82
N ASN A 58 0.58 10.32 17.27
CA ASN A 58 1.18 10.45 18.59
C ASN A 58 2.29 11.52 18.53
N PRO A 59 2.20 12.63 19.29
CA PRO A 59 3.17 13.72 19.27
C PRO A 59 4.60 13.26 19.58
N TYR A 60 4.78 12.26 20.44
CA TYR A 60 6.11 11.78 20.87
C TYR A 60 6.97 11.20 19.73
N TYR A 61 6.35 10.90 18.59
CA TYR A 61 7.02 10.32 17.41
C TYR A 61 7.19 11.31 16.26
N ILE A 62 6.77 12.56 16.44
CA ILE A 62 6.99 13.65 15.47
C ILE A 62 8.46 14.07 15.54
N MET A 63 9.12 14.11 14.38
CA MET A 63 10.49 14.63 14.26
C MET A 63 10.52 16.05 13.71
N ASP A 64 9.76 16.27 12.64
CA ASP A 64 9.79 17.51 11.88
C ASP A 64 8.40 17.79 11.33
N PHE A 65 8.11 19.06 11.07
CA PHE A 65 6.86 19.50 10.49
C PHE A 65 7.12 20.63 9.49
N LYS A 66 6.59 20.46 8.28
CA LYS A 66 6.71 21.46 7.22
C LYS A 66 5.40 22.22 7.09
N ALA A 67 5.51 23.53 7.29
CA ALA A 67 4.40 24.44 7.09
C ALA A 67 3.87 24.34 5.67
N PRO A 68 2.55 24.46 5.46
CA PRO A 68 1.99 24.46 4.12
C PRO A 68 2.65 25.58 3.30
N PRO A 69 3.23 25.28 2.12
CA PRO A 69 3.97 26.25 1.31
C PRO A 69 3.06 27.32 0.66
N GLY A 70 1.75 27.27 0.90
CA GLY A 70 0.80 28.27 0.43
C GLY A 70 -0.60 28.08 1.03
N HIS A 71 -1.44 29.10 0.88
CA HIS A 71 -2.76 29.19 1.50
C HIS A 71 -3.76 28.08 1.13
N LYS A 72 -3.53 27.29 0.06
CA LYS A 72 -4.41 26.19 -0.38
C LYS A 72 -3.87 24.79 -0.09
N MET A 73 -2.60 24.62 0.26
CA MET A 73 -1.96 23.31 0.42
C MET A 73 -1.99 22.82 1.87
N ALA A 74 -1.93 21.50 2.08
CA ALA A 74 -1.79 20.91 3.41
C ALA A 74 -0.33 20.97 3.87
N GLY A 75 -0.11 21.19 5.16
CA GLY A 75 1.22 21.00 5.76
C GLY A 75 1.54 19.50 5.86
N SER A 76 2.75 19.16 6.24
CA SER A 76 3.13 17.76 6.47
C SER A 76 3.88 17.57 7.78
N ILE A 77 3.64 16.45 8.44
CA ILE A 77 4.38 16.00 9.62
C ILE A 77 5.22 14.80 9.21
N SER A 78 6.51 14.87 9.51
CA SER A 78 7.46 13.78 9.34
C SER A 78 7.68 13.07 10.68
N LEU A 79 7.50 11.77 10.69
CA LEU A 79 7.71 10.94 11.87
C LEU A 79 9.13 10.35 11.90
N LYS A 80 9.53 9.82 13.07
CA LYS A 80 10.86 9.20 13.31
C LYS A 80 11.36 8.15 12.31
N ASP A 81 10.48 7.60 11.47
CA ASP A 81 10.84 6.53 10.52
C ASP A 81 10.65 7.01 9.06
N GLY A 82 10.63 8.32 8.82
CA GLY A 82 10.48 8.91 7.47
C GLY A 82 9.05 8.93 6.92
N VAL A 83 8.06 8.43 7.65
CA VAL A 83 6.64 8.49 7.25
C VAL A 83 6.12 9.93 7.34
N THR A 84 5.55 10.41 6.24
CA THR A 84 4.97 11.76 6.14
C THR A 84 3.45 11.70 6.16
N LEU A 85 2.82 12.47 7.05
CA LEU A 85 1.36 12.56 7.18
C LEU A 85 0.87 13.98 6.88
N PRO A 86 -0.25 14.14 6.15
CA PRO A 86 -0.79 15.46 5.83
C PRO A 86 -1.39 16.11 7.08
N VAL A 87 -1.34 17.44 7.14
CA VAL A 87 -1.94 18.27 8.19
C VAL A 87 -2.94 19.23 7.58
N SER A 88 -4.19 19.16 8.04
CA SER A 88 -5.22 20.11 7.62
C SER A 88 -4.92 21.52 8.13
N ARG A 89 -5.01 22.54 7.25
CA ARG A 89 -4.80 23.97 7.57
C ARG A 89 -5.50 24.43 8.85
N ARG A 90 -6.76 24.03 9.07
CA ARG A 90 -7.55 24.38 10.27
C ARG A 90 -6.95 23.88 11.58
N ARG A 91 -6.16 22.81 11.52
CA ARG A 91 -5.53 22.18 12.69
C ARG A 91 -4.06 22.57 12.84
N TRP A 92 -3.50 23.28 11.86
CA TRP A 92 -2.13 23.80 11.89
C TRP A 92 -1.92 24.77 13.07
N GLY A 93 -2.87 25.68 13.32
CA GLY A 93 -2.80 26.60 14.46
C GLY A 93 -2.77 25.88 15.82
N GLN A 94 -3.60 24.85 15.99
CA GLN A 94 -3.63 24.03 17.22
C GLN A 94 -2.34 23.23 17.43
N ILE A 95 -1.66 22.85 16.35
CA ILE A 95 -0.40 22.12 16.39
C ILE A 95 0.77 23.04 16.79
N ILE A 96 0.77 24.31 16.35
CA ILE A 96 1.80 25.28 16.74
C ILE A 96 1.76 25.57 18.24
N ASP A 97 0.58 25.80 18.81
CA ASP A 97 0.45 26.14 20.24
C ASP A 97 0.83 24.99 21.18
N LEU A 98 0.63 23.75 20.75
CA LEU A 98 1.00 22.57 21.54
C LEU A 98 2.47 22.18 21.37
N LEU A 99 3.05 22.42 20.19
CA LEU A 99 4.46 22.14 19.93
C LEU A 99 5.38 23.22 20.50
N SER A 100 4.95 24.49 20.58
CA SER A 100 5.71 25.53 21.28
C SER A 100 5.92 25.17 22.75
N VAL A 101 4.90 24.62 23.41
CA VAL A 101 4.98 24.10 24.79
C VAL A 101 5.89 22.87 24.90
N ALA A 102 5.81 21.94 23.94
CA ALA A 102 6.64 20.73 23.93
C ALA A 102 8.11 20.99 23.60
N LEU A 103 8.42 21.96 22.72
CA LEU A 103 9.78 22.33 22.30
C LEU A 103 10.51 23.19 23.35
N VAL A 104 9.79 24.03 24.11
CA VAL A 104 10.37 24.76 25.26
C VAL A 104 10.80 23.80 26.38
N SER A 105 10.20 22.62 26.47
CA SER A 105 10.53 21.60 27.48
C SER A 105 11.74 20.73 27.08
N SER A 106 12.16 20.74 25.80
CA SER A 106 13.27 19.92 25.29
C SER A 106 14.57 20.69 25.04
N SER A 107 14.58 22.01 25.23
CA SER A 107 15.75 22.87 25.00
C SER A 107 16.69 23.01 26.21
N ALA A 108 16.37 22.40 27.37
CA ALA A 108 17.20 22.46 28.57
C ALA A 108 18.34 21.42 28.65
N SER A 109 18.54 20.59 27.63
CA SER A 109 19.65 19.64 27.60
C SER A 109 20.14 19.47 26.17
N PHE A 110 21.21 20.17 25.81
CA PHE A 110 22.23 19.87 24.77
C PHE A 110 22.83 21.19 24.27
N GLN A 111 23.78 21.74 25.04
CA GLN A 111 24.84 22.58 24.49
C GLN A 111 26.10 21.70 24.45
N ALA A 112 26.49 21.33 23.24
CA ALA A 112 27.83 20.80 22.96
C ALA A 112 28.35 21.54 21.73
N ASP A 113 29.38 22.35 22.00
CA ASP A 113 30.42 22.84 21.12
C ASP A 113 30.50 22.20 19.73
N LYS A 114 30.46 23.06 18.71
CA LYS A 114 31.10 22.78 17.42
C LYS A 114 31.80 24.05 16.97
N ASP A 115 33.10 24.08 17.23
CA ASP A 115 34.03 24.88 16.44
C ASP A 115 35.27 24.05 16.11
N SER A 116 35.92 24.43 15.02
CA SER A 116 37.07 23.82 14.32
C SER A 116 36.74 22.77 13.26
N GLY A 117 36.94 23.19 12.00
CA GLY A 117 36.98 22.31 10.84
C GLY A 117 38.38 21.79 10.56
N LEU A 118 38.47 20.89 9.58
CA LEU A 118 39.65 20.71 8.75
C LEU A 118 39.32 20.00 7.44
N SER A 119 40.11 20.40 6.47
CA SER A 119 40.05 20.17 5.04
C SER A 119 40.29 18.71 4.62
N ALA A 120 39.71 18.40 3.45
CA ALA A 120 40.14 17.47 2.39
C ALA A 120 40.92 16.20 2.74
N LEU A 121 40.51 15.10 2.11
CA LEU A 121 41.40 14.22 1.31
C LEU A 121 40.54 13.19 0.57
N THR A 122 40.46 13.36 -0.75
CA THR A 122 39.98 12.35 -1.70
C THR A 122 41.06 11.29 -1.89
N PRO A 123 40.71 10.00 -1.98
CA PRO A 123 41.50 9.05 -2.77
C PRO A 123 40.68 8.50 -3.96
N PRO A 124 41.33 8.18 -5.09
CA PRO A 124 40.68 7.76 -6.32
C PRO A 124 40.47 6.25 -6.32
N LEU A 125 39.30 5.77 -6.77
CA LEU A 125 39.13 4.36 -7.09
C LEU A 125 38.28 4.15 -8.36
N VAL A 126 39.02 3.90 -9.46
CA VAL A 126 38.84 2.82 -10.43
C VAL A 126 37.49 2.74 -11.17
N GLU A 127 37.52 3.17 -12.44
CA GLU A 127 36.63 2.68 -13.48
C GLU A 127 36.86 1.18 -13.70
N SER A 128 35.82 0.37 -13.52
CA SER A 128 35.71 -0.95 -14.17
C SER A 128 34.28 -1.47 -14.14
N GLY A 129 33.78 -1.83 -15.32
CA GLY A 129 32.72 -2.82 -15.49
C GLY A 129 31.33 -2.24 -15.70
N GLY A 130 30.94 -2.14 -16.97
CA GLY A 130 29.58 -1.80 -17.38
C GLY A 130 28.53 -2.68 -16.69
N LYS A 131 27.75 -2.08 -15.79
CA LYS A 131 26.42 -2.60 -15.45
C LYS A 131 25.44 -1.87 -16.34
N ALA A 132 24.90 -2.60 -17.31
CA ALA A 132 23.70 -2.20 -18.02
C ALA A 132 22.72 -1.60 -17.01
N SER A 133 22.36 -0.34 -17.20
CA SER A 133 21.27 0.32 -16.51
C SER A 133 19.97 -0.38 -16.90
N ARG A 134 19.72 -1.56 -16.33
CA ARG A 134 18.40 -2.17 -16.34
C ARG A 134 17.60 -1.39 -15.31
N ASN A 135 16.86 -0.40 -15.79
CA ASN A 135 15.76 0.18 -15.03
C ASN A 135 15.00 -0.98 -14.35
N PRO A 136 14.76 -0.92 -13.03
CA PRO A 136 14.07 -2.01 -12.35
C PRO A 136 12.69 -2.18 -13.02
N VAL A 137 12.44 -3.36 -13.59
CA VAL A 137 11.14 -3.67 -14.19
C VAL A 137 10.11 -3.69 -13.06
N VAL A 138 9.35 -2.60 -12.94
CA VAL A 138 8.26 -2.50 -11.97
C VAL A 138 7.17 -3.45 -12.41
N ARG A 139 6.97 -4.52 -11.66
CA ARG A 139 5.92 -5.51 -11.95
C ARG A 139 4.56 -4.93 -11.61
N THR A 140 3.58 -5.20 -12.45
CA THR A 140 2.22 -4.69 -12.27
C THR A 140 1.24 -5.81 -11.95
N ILE A 141 0.31 -5.55 -11.03
CA ILE A 141 -0.84 -6.41 -10.72
C ILE A 141 -2.10 -5.67 -11.15
N TRP A 142 -2.98 -6.38 -11.84
CA TRP A 142 -4.25 -5.83 -12.30
C TRP A 142 -5.37 -6.42 -11.46
N VAL A 143 -6.25 -5.55 -10.94
CA VAL A 143 -7.33 -5.98 -10.06
C VAL A 143 -8.64 -5.37 -10.53
N VAL A 144 -9.66 -6.20 -10.70
CA VAL A 144 -11.04 -5.75 -10.90
C VAL A 144 -11.75 -5.75 -9.55
N MET A 145 -12.20 -4.59 -9.10
CA MET A 145 -12.88 -4.41 -7.82
C MET A 145 -13.81 -3.19 -7.90
N ALA A 146 -15.12 -3.43 -7.91
CA ALA A 146 -16.12 -2.35 -7.98
C ALA A 146 -16.37 -1.67 -6.63
N ASP A 147 -16.15 -2.40 -5.54
CA ASP A 147 -16.29 -1.87 -4.18
C ASP A 147 -15.17 -0.84 -3.93
N GLU A 148 -15.52 0.46 -4.00
CA GLU A 148 -14.59 1.57 -3.80
C GLU A 148 -13.87 1.51 -2.45
N ILE A 149 -14.54 0.99 -1.42
CA ILE A 149 -13.98 0.91 -0.08
C ILE A 149 -12.89 -0.17 -0.05
N LYS A 150 -13.17 -1.38 -0.55
CA LYS A 150 -12.18 -2.45 -0.67
C LYS A 150 -11.05 -2.06 -1.63
N GLY A 151 -11.38 -1.42 -2.75
CA GLY A 151 -10.42 -0.92 -3.73
C GLY A 151 -9.45 0.09 -3.13
N GLY A 152 -9.96 1.10 -2.41
CA GLY A 152 -9.12 2.09 -1.74
C GLY A 152 -8.25 1.50 -0.61
N LEU A 153 -8.79 0.56 0.16
CA LEU A 153 -8.00 -0.18 1.16
C LEU A 153 -6.89 -1.01 0.51
N LEU A 154 -7.18 -1.67 -0.61
CA LEU A 154 -6.20 -2.43 -1.37
C LEU A 154 -5.08 -1.53 -1.94
N GLN A 155 -5.42 -0.36 -2.49
CA GLN A 155 -4.42 0.63 -2.93
C GLN A 155 -3.49 1.03 -1.80
N GLN A 156 -4.07 1.39 -0.65
CA GLN A 156 -3.29 1.76 0.52
C GLN A 156 -2.39 0.61 0.98
N TYR A 157 -2.94 -0.61 1.07
CA TYR A 157 -2.19 -1.79 1.49
C TYR A 157 -1.02 -2.09 0.56
N MET A 158 -1.23 -2.02 -0.76
CA MET A 158 -0.18 -2.22 -1.76
C MET A 158 0.92 -1.17 -1.66
N ALA A 159 0.56 0.13 -1.61
CA ALA A 159 1.55 1.21 -1.52
C ALA A 159 2.41 1.12 -0.26
N GLU A 160 1.85 0.62 0.86
CA GLU A 160 2.56 0.55 2.13
C GLU A 160 3.39 -0.72 2.34
N ASN A 161 3.02 -1.85 1.71
CA ASN A 161 3.66 -3.15 1.98
C ASN A 161 4.38 -3.73 0.76
N TRP A 162 4.07 -3.26 -0.45
CA TRP A 162 4.62 -3.75 -1.71
C TRP A 162 5.01 -2.57 -2.64
N PRO A 163 5.85 -1.62 -2.20
CA PRO A 163 6.20 -0.43 -2.98
C PRO A 163 6.89 -0.72 -4.32
N GLN A 164 7.50 -1.90 -4.46
CA GLN A 164 8.12 -2.39 -5.68
C GLN A 164 7.12 -2.95 -6.71
N TRP A 165 5.85 -3.05 -6.36
CA TRP A 165 4.76 -3.52 -7.22
C TRP A 165 3.80 -2.38 -7.55
N ARG A 166 3.49 -2.20 -8.82
CA ARG A 166 2.45 -1.28 -9.27
C ARG A 166 1.09 -1.98 -9.23
N LEU A 167 0.08 -1.32 -8.68
CA LEU A 167 -1.31 -1.78 -8.71
C LEU A 167 -2.09 -0.96 -9.74
N LEU A 168 -2.75 -1.64 -10.69
CA LEU A 168 -3.79 -1.03 -11.54
C LEU A 168 -5.15 -1.61 -11.16
N LEU A 169 -6.07 -0.72 -10.80
CA LEU A 169 -7.43 -1.08 -10.41
C LEU A 169 -8.42 -0.72 -11.51
N PHE A 170 -9.36 -1.63 -11.74
CA PHE A 170 -10.45 -1.50 -12.67
C PHE A 170 -11.76 -1.64 -11.91
N GLU A 171 -12.66 -0.68 -12.06
CA GLU A 171 -13.99 -0.76 -11.46
C GLU A 171 -14.86 -1.81 -12.15
N THR A 172 -14.59 -2.08 -13.44
CA THR A 172 -15.38 -3.00 -14.26
C THR A 172 -14.51 -4.01 -14.99
N SER A 173 -15.06 -5.21 -15.18
CA SER A 173 -14.45 -6.25 -16.00
C SER A 173 -14.27 -5.82 -17.47
N THR A 174 -15.17 -4.99 -18.01
CA THR A 174 -15.03 -4.42 -19.37
C THR A 174 -13.81 -3.52 -19.49
N GLY A 175 -13.52 -2.70 -18.46
CA GLY A 175 -12.31 -1.88 -18.42
C GLY A 175 -11.04 -2.71 -18.46
N LEU A 176 -11.01 -3.82 -17.70
CA LEU A 176 -9.91 -4.79 -17.75
C LEU A 176 -9.75 -5.41 -19.15
N GLN A 177 -10.83 -5.85 -19.78
CA GLN A 177 -10.78 -6.45 -21.12
C GLN A 177 -10.22 -5.48 -22.15
N LYS A 178 -10.65 -4.21 -22.13
CA LYS A 178 -10.11 -3.17 -23.01
C LYS A 178 -8.61 -2.96 -22.78
N ALA A 179 -8.17 -2.96 -21.52
CA ALA A 179 -6.75 -2.84 -21.19
C ALA A 179 -5.95 -4.04 -21.69
N LEU A 180 -6.45 -5.27 -21.54
CA LEU A 180 -5.78 -6.48 -22.06
C LEU A 180 -5.62 -6.45 -23.58
N LEU A 181 -6.59 -5.93 -24.32
CA LEU A 181 -6.49 -5.83 -25.78
C LEU A 181 -5.44 -4.82 -26.24
N GLY A 182 -5.22 -3.74 -25.48
CA GLY A 182 -4.28 -2.67 -25.81
C GLY A 182 -2.93 -2.73 -25.11
N VAL A 183 -2.70 -3.73 -24.25
CA VAL A 183 -1.45 -3.81 -23.47
C VAL A 183 -0.28 -4.25 -24.34
N ASP A 184 0.86 -3.59 -24.17
CA ASP A 184 2.12 -4.05 -24.73
C ASP A 184 2.73 -5.15 -23.86
N ASP A 185 3.58 -5.98 -24.45
CA ASP A 185 4.22 -7.09 -23.74
C ASP A 185 5.07 -6.62 -22.53
N ALA A 186 5.66 -5.42 -22.61
CA ALA A 186 6.40 -4.82 -21.50
C ALA A 186 5.53 -4.39 -20.31
N GLU A 187 4.23 -4.16 -20.54
CA GLU A 187 3.28 -3.68 -19.52
C GLU A 187 2.34 -4.80 -19.02
N MET A 188 2.56 -6.04 -19.47
CA MET A 188 1.73 -7.18 -19.12
C MET A 188 1.65 -7.36 -17.59
N PRO A 189 0.45 -7.59 -17.02
CA PRO A 189 0.35 -7.88 -15.61
C PRO A 189 1.03 -9.20 -15.28
N ALA A 190 1.81 -9.18 -14.21
CA ALA A 190 2.37 -10.40 -13.63
C ALA A 190 1.30 -11.24 -12.91
N MET A 191 0.13 -10.64 -12.61
CA MET A 191 -0.99 -11.28 -11.95
C MET A 191 -2.29 -10.49 -12.17
N ILE A 192 -3.41 -11.20 -12.28
CA ILE A 192 -4.76 -10.63 -12.33
C ILE A 192 -5.58 -11.13 -11.14
N VAL A 193 -6.34 -10.23 -10.51
CA VAL A 193 -7.34 -10.58 -9.48
C VAL A 193 -8.70 -10.09 -9.94
N LEU A 194 -9.69 -10.99 -9.99
CA LEU A 194 -11.05 -10.69 -10.40
C LEU A 194 -11.99 -10.73 -9.19
N ASP A 195 -12.80 -9.69 -9.00
CA ASP A 195 -13.94 -9.75 -8.09
C ASP A 195 -15.11 -10.50 -8.75
N GLY A 196 -15.38 -11.70 -8.24
CA GLY A 196 -16.44 -12.59 -8.67
C GLY A 196 -17.85 -12.07 -8.39
N GLY A 197 -18.00 -11.03 -7.56
CA GLY A 197 -19.27 -10.33 -7.37
C GLY A 197 -19.77 -9.62 -8.64
N GLN A 198 -18.90 -9.38 -9.63
CA GLN A 198 -19.32 -8.85 -10.92
C GLN A 198 -19.89 -9.94 -11.84
N THR A 199 -21.05 -9.66 -12.44
CA THR A 199 -21.75 -10.57 -13.37
C THR A 199 -20.87 -11.07 -14.52
N THR A 200 -19.93 -10.24 -14.98
CA THR A 200 -19.06 -10.52 -16.13
C THR A 200 -17.68 -11.08 -15.75
N SER A 201 -17.45 -11.36 -14.45
CA SER A 201 -16.18 -11.90 -13.95
C SER A 201 -15.83 -13.24 -14.58
N MET A 202 -16.80 -14.16 -14.68
CA MET A 202 -16.62 -15.48 -15.28
C MET A 202 -16.31 -15.42 -16.78
N VAL A 203 -17.03 -14.57 -17.52
CA VAL A 203 -16.76 -14.33 -18.95
C VAL A 203 -15.34 -13.81 -19.15
N THR A 204 -14.90 -12.91 -18.27
CA THR A 204 -13.55 -12.33 -18.31
C THR A 204 -12.48 -13.37 -17.98
N LEU A 205 -12.72 -14.22 -16.99
CA LEU A 205 -11.83 -15.34 -16.67
C LEU A 205 -11.67 -16.28 -17.88
N GLN A 206 -12.79 -16.66 -18.52
CA GLN A 206 -12.77 -17.52 -19.71
C GLN A 206 -12.03 -16.87 -20.87
N LEU A 207 -12.21 -15.56 -21.08
CA LEU A 207 -11.46 -14.80 -22.09
C LEU A 207 -9.95 -14.83 -21.83
N ILE A 208 -9.53 -14.60 -20.58
CA ILE A 208 -8.12 -14.66 -20.19
C ILE A 208 -7.55 -16.06 -20.42
N LYS A 209 -8.27 -17.11 -20.00
CA LYS A 209 -7.76 -18.49 -20.01
C LYS A 209 -7.85 -19.19 -21.37
N SER A 210 -8.72 -18.74 -22.26
CA SER A 210 -8.76 -19.20 -23.65
C SER A 210 -7.70 -18.54 -24.54
N SER A 211 -7.30 -17.29 -24.24
CA SER A 211 -6.30 -16.57 -25.02
C SER A 211 -4.90 -17.19 -24.92
N PRO A 212 -4.23 -17.55 -26.04
CA PRO A 212 -2.81 -17.96 -26.03
C PRO A 212 -1.88 -16.92 -25.39
N ARG A 213 -2.24 -15.63 -25.56
CA ARG A 213 -1.44 -14.50 -25.07
C ARG A 213 -1.60 -14.24 -23.57
N PHE A 214 -2.72 -14.62 -22.96
CA PHE A 214 -3.03 -14.25 -21.57
C PHE A 214 -3.17 -15.44 -20.61
N ARG A 215 -3.36 -16.67 -21.11
CA ARG A 215 -3.69 -17.84 -20.28
C ARG A 215 -2.67 -18.14 -19.19
N PHE A 216 -1.39 -17.80 -19.44
CA PHE A 216 -0.29 -18.04 -18.51
C PHE A 216 -0.27 -17.06 -17.34
N ILE A 217 -0.99 -15.94 -17.42
CA ILE A 217 -1.04 -14.95 -16.34
C ILE A 217 -1.81 -15.57 -15.16
N PRO A 218 -1.23 -15.64 -13.95
CA PRO A 218 -1.93 -16.09 -12.77
C PRO A 218 -3.19 -15.27 -12.54
N THR A 219 -4.34 -15.93 -12.51
CA THR A 219 -5.64 -15.27 -12.32
C THR A 219 -6.31 -15.84 -11.09
N ILE A 220 -6.53 -14.97 -10.10
CA ILE A 220 -7.28 -15.31 -8.88
C ILE A 220 -8.69 -14.77 -9.01
N LEU A 221 -9.67 -15.58 -8.65
CA LEU A 221 -11.05 -15.15 -8.48
C LEU A 221 -11.35 -14.96 -6.99
N LEU A 222 -11.84 -13.79 -6.61
CA LEU A 222 -12.38 -13.53 -5.27
C LEU A 222 -13.89 -13.77 -5.31
N THR A 223 -14.41 -14.71 -4.52
CA THR A 223 -15.85 -15.01 -4.47
C THR A 223 -16.43 -14.70 -3.10
N SER A 224 -17.74 -14.47 -3.03
CA SER A 224 -18.46 -14.41 -1.75
C SER A 224 -18.71 -15.83 -1.23
N ALA A 225 -18.81 -15.98 0.09
CA ALA A 225 -19.10 -17.29 0.70
C ALA A 225 -20.48 -17.86 0.30
N ALA A 226 -21.42 -17.01 -0.14
CA ALA A 226 -22.77 -17.42 -0.53
C ALA A 226 -22.83 -18.06 -1.93
N SER A 227 -21.72 -18.08 -2.68
CA SER A 227 -21.70 -18.45 -4.09
C SER A 227 -20.85 -19.71 -4.31
N HIS A 228 -21.29 -20.84 -3.75
CA HIS A 228 -20.58 -22.14 -3.88
C HIS A 228 -20.37 -22.55 -5.35
N ASP A 229 -21.39 -22.37 -6.19
CA ASP A 229 -21.31 -22.68 -7.62
C ASP A 229 -20.22 -21.87 -8.34
N LEU A 230 -20.03 -20.60 -7.94
CA LEU A 230 -19.03 -19.72 -8.53
C LEU A 230 -17.60 -20.23 -8.24
N ALA A 231 -17.38 -20.88 -7.10
CA ALA A 231 -16.08 -21.46 -6.79
C ALA A 231 -15.73 -22.62 -7.74
N GLN A 232 -16.67 -23.55 -7.93
CA GLN A 232 -16.48 -24.67 -8.84
C GLN A 232 -16.33 -24.19 -10.30
N GLN A 233 -17.19 -23.26 -10.74
CA GLN A 233 -17.12 -22.68 -12.08
C GLN A 233 -15.80 -21.92 -12.31
N GLY A 234 -15.31 -21.21 -11.29
CA GLY A 234 -14.02 -20.51 -11.33
C GLY A 234 -12.86 -21.46 -11.62
N TYR A 235 -12.76 -22.55 -10.86
CA TYR A 235 -11.74 -23.58 -11.11
C TYR A 235 -11.93 -24.27 -12.45
N ALA A 236 -13.17 -24.65 -12.81
CA ALA A 236 -13.47 -25.27 -14.10
C ALA A 236 -13.11 -24.36 -15.29
N SER A 237 -13.16 -23.04 -15.12
CA SER A 237 -12.78 -22.03 -16.13
C SER A 237 -11.28 -21.69 -16.12
N GLY A 238 -10.47 -22.37 -15.30
CA GLY A 238 -9.01 -22.25 -15.28
C GLY A 238 -8.44 -21.19 -14.32
N ALA A 239 -9.21 -20.73 -13.33
CA ALA A 239 -8.64 -19.90 -12.26
C ALA A 239 -7.51 -20.64 -11.53
N ASN A 240 -6.41 -19.95 -11.25
CA ASN A 240 -5.30 -20.52 -10.50
C ASN A 240 -5.65 -20.70 -9.03
N SER A 241 -6.53 -19.84 -8.51
CA SER A 241 -7.11 -19.97 -7.18
C SER A 241 -8.46 -19.28 -7.14
N VAL A 242 -9.39 -19.85 -6.37
CA VAL A 242 -10.63 -19.16 -6.00
C VAL A 242 -10.61 -18.94 -4.49
N ILE A 243 -10.73 -17.69 -4.07
CA ILE A 243 -10.63 -17.29 -2.67
C ILE A 243 -11.98 -16.77 -2.21
N ILE A 244 -12.54 -17.40 -1.18
CA ILE A 244 -13.71 -16.87 -0.49
C ILE A 244 -13.25 -15.66 0.33
N HIS A 245 -13.73 -14.48 -0.05
CA HIS A 245 -13.40 -13.24 0.64
C HIS A 245 -14.50 -12.90 1.66
N PRO A 246 -14.12 -12.46 2.88
CA PRO A 246 -15.07 -12.04 3.91
C PRO A 246 -15.65 -10.66 3.61
N THR A 247 -16.86 -10.41 4.09
CA THR A 247 -17.51 -9.08 4.01
C THR A 247 -16.87 -8.06 4.95
N ASP A 248 -16.31 -8.52 6.07
CA ASP A 248 -15.54 -7.68 6.99
C ASP A 248 -14.19 -7.28 6.37
N LEU A 249 -13.93 -5.98 6.33
CA LEU A 249 -12.72 -5.45 5.67
C LEU A 249 -11.43 -5.81 6.40
N THR A 250 -11.47 -6.02 7.73
CA THR A 250 -10.28 -6.43 8.48
C THR A 250 -9.84 -7.82 8.05
N ARG A 251 -10.78 -8.76 7.99
CA ARG A 251 -10.52 -10.11 7.48
C ARG A 251 -10.20 -10.09 5.99
N PHE A 252 -10.79 -9.19 5.21
CA PHE A 252 -10.49 -9.04 3.79
C PHE A 252 -9.02 -8.69 3.56
N ILE A 253 -8.48 -7.72 4.31
CA ILE A 253 -7.05 -7.41 4.26
C ILE A 253 -6.19 -8.59 4.70
N GLN A 254 -6.57 -9.32 5.74
CA GLN A 254 -5.82 -10.52 6.17
C GLN A 254 -5.76 -11.59 5.09
N VAL A 255 -6.82 -11.71 4.28
CA VAL A 255 -6.84 -12.59 3.10
C VAL A 255 -5.89 -12.05 2.03
N LEU A 256 -5.96 -10.76 1.69
CA LEU A 256 -5.06 -10.14 0.71
C LEU A 256 -3.58 -10.25 1.11
N GLU A 257 -3.25 -10.09 2.39
CA GLU A 257 -1.90 -10.27 2.92
C GLU A 257 -1.36 -11.67 2.59
N LYS A 258 -2.17 -12.71 2.80
CA LYS A 258 -1.77 -14.10 2.49
C LYS A 258 -1.61 -14.31 1.00
N ILE A 259 -2.55 -13.80 0.20
CA ILE A 259 -2.50 -13.88 -1.27
C ILE A 259 -1.21 -13.24 -1.77
N PHE A 260 -0.97 -11.97 -1.43
CA PHE A 260 0.17 -11.25 -1.98
C PHE A 260 1.50 -11.72 -1.42
N ARG A 261 1.57 -12.15 -0.16
CA ARG A 261 2.78 -12.80 0.35
C ARG A 261 3.14 -14.01 -0.51
N TYR A 262 2.18 -14.90 -0.79
CA TYR A 262 2.48 -16.05 -1.64
C TYR A 262 2.83 -15.63 -3.08
N TRP A 263 1.94 -14.91 -3.75
CA TRP A 263 2.08 -14.66 -5.20
C TRP A 263 3.18 -13.66 -5.56
N LEU A 264 3.50 -12.72 -4.68
CA LEU A 264 4.43 -11.63 -4.98
C LEU A 264 5.84 -11.85 -4.41
N SER A 265 5.99 -12.77 -3.44
CA SER A 265 7.30 -13.08 -2.85
C SER A 265 7.74 -14.54 -2.99
N MET A 266 6.82 -15.50 -3.11
CA MET A 266 7.17 -16.92 -3.20
C MET A 266 7.00 -17.47 -4.62
N ALA A 267 5.87 -17.16 -5.26
CA ALA A 267 5.60 -17.62 -6.61
C ALA A 267 6.49 -16.87 -7.62
N SER A 268 7.07 -17.61 -8.57
CA SER A 268 7.70 -16.98 -9.72
C SER A 268 6.61 -16.54 -10.71
N PRO A 269 6.51 -15.25 -11.06
CA PRO A 269 5.58 -14.82 -12.09
C PRO A 269 6.05 -15.32 -13.47
N PRO A 270 5.15 -15.41 -14.45
CA PRO A 270 5.52 -15.70 -15.83
C PRO A 270 6.49 -14.63 -16.31
N GLN A 271 7.56 -15.04 -16.98
CA GLN A 271 8.39 -14.08 -17.70
C GLN A 271 7.74 -13.81 -19.04
N VAL A 272 7.42 -12.54 -19.31
CA VAL A 272 7.14 -12.12 -20.67
C VAL A 272 8.46 -12.25 -21.42
N VAL A 273 8.59 -13.30 -22.22
CA VAL A 273 9.74 -13.46 -23.09
C VAL A 273 9.64 -12.34 -24.11
N SER A 274 10.39 -11.25 -23.92
CA SER A 274 10.60 -10.26 -24.96
C SER A 274 11.12 -11.02 -26.18
N ALA A 275 10.39 -11.00 -27.29
CA ALA A 275 10.77 -11.62 -28.55
C ALA A 275 12.01 -10.93 -29.14
N GLY A 276 13.17 -11.18 -28.53
CA GLY A 276 14.45 -10.57 -28.87
C GLY A 276 15.67 -11.44 -28.53
N ILE A 277 15.48 -12.64 -27.98
CA ILE A 277 16.56 -13.62 -27.79
C ILE A 277 16.07 -15.00 -28.27
N ARG A 278 15.75 -15.08 -29.56
CA ARG A 278 15.67 -16.34 -30.32
C ARG A 278 16.56 -16.21 -31.55
N ALA A 279 17.87 -16.09 -31.34
CA ALA A 279 18.89 -16.34 -32.36
C ALA A 279 20.26 -16.43 -31.68
N ALA A 280 20.60 -17.60 -31.11
CA ALA A 280 21.98 -18.09 -30.95
C ALA A 280 22.00 -19.37 -30.12
N VAL A 281 21.38 -20.45 -30.60
CA VAL A 281 21.93 -21.81 -30.47
C VAL A 281 21.37 -22.59 -31.66
N ALA A 282 22.10 -22.52 -32.77
CA ALA A 282 22.11 -23.57 -33.78
C ALA A 282 23.34 -24.42 -33.51
#